data_AF-V9DS92-F1
#
_entry.id   AF-V9DS92-F1
#
_cell.length_a   1.000
_cell.length_b   1.000
_cell.length_c   1.000
_cell.angle_alpha   90.00
_cell.angle_beta   90.00
_cell.angle_gamma   90.00
#
_symmetry.space_group_name_H-M   'P 1'
#
loop_
_entity.id
_entity.type
_entity.pdbx_description
1 polymer ?
#
loop_
_entity_poly.entity_id
_entity_poly.type
_entity_poly.pdbx_seq_one_letter_code
_entity_poly.pdbx_strand_id
1 'polypeptide(L)'
;QSGIPPHVGIMVTLAQYKAEVDKMHQSMAETIERILQRHIHGSIMTLEALESAFEAVLARSALSVMNEVAPATAVAQVPATGTSLVTPQCELYMWAGSFHRVPRDFTLPSGTLRIAWQHWCAGQPPLRVLLKHDMSSRTMKVRLAELQRLMKHVESLLSNDEIHRAYSSLDSAGILFTQVVNRLPFSSSSSKGRGRRLDQLSWKTLARELKSQNTR
;
A
#
# COMPACT_ATOMS: atom_id res chain seq x y z
N GLN A 1 -55.76 32.90 -12.86
CA GLN A 1 -54.95 32.98 -11.63
C GLN A 1 -54.52 31.57 -11.30
N SER A 2 -53.21 31.28 -11.33
CA SER A 2 -52.66 29.93 -11.16
C SER A 2 -52.89 29.46 -9.72
N GLY A 3 -53.79 28.51 -9.53
CA GLY A 3 -54.20 27.95 -8.24
C GLY A 3 -53.26 26.86 -7.76
N ILE A 4 -51.99 27.20 -7.53
CA ILE A 4 -51.03 26.27 -6.92
C ILE A 4 -51.02 26.55 -5.41
N PRO A 5 -51.46 25.59 -4.58
CA PRO A 5 -51.43 25.75 -3.13
C PRO A 5 -49.98 25.94 -2.62
N PRO A 6 -49.75 26.83 -1.65
CA PRO A 6 -48.40 27.22 -1.21
C PRO A 6 -47.54 26.04 -0.71
N HIS A 7 -48.15 25.00 -0.14
CA HIS A 7 -47.42 23.79 0.28
C HIS A 7 -46.79 23.03 -0.90
N VAL A 8 -47.42 23.07 -2.10
CA VAL A 8 -46.89 22.44 -3.31
C VAL A 8 -45.65 23.18 -3.80
N GLY A 9 -45.64 24.52 -3.72
CA GLY A 9 -44.45 25.32 -4.05
C GLY A 9 -43.26 25.04 -3.14
N ILE A 10 -43.51 24.90 -1.83
CA ILE A 10 -42.47 24.54 -0.85
C ILE A 10 -41.93 23.13 -1.14
N MET A 11 -42.81 22.17 -1.43
CA MET A 11 -42.40 20.78 -1.69
C MET A 11 -41.56 20.65 -2.97
N VAL A 12 -41.89 21.42 -4.02
CA VAL A 12 -41.07 21.51 -5.24
C VAL A 12 -39.69 22.11 -4.94
N THR A 13 -39.64 23.14 -4.10
CA THR A 13 -38.38 23.79 -3.70
C THR A 13 -37.50 22.84 -2.88
N LEU A 14 -38.09 22.08 -1.95
CA LEU A 14 -37.36 21.06 -1.16
C LEU A 14 -36.86 19.90 -2.04
N ALA A 15 -37.65 19.49 -3.04
CA ALA A 15 -37.22 18.47 -3.99
C ALA A 15 -36.04 18.95 -4.85
N GLN A 16 -36.05 20.21 -5.28
CA GLN A 16 -34.92 20.83 -5.98
C GLN A 16 -33.68 20.91 -5.09
N TYR A 17 -33.83 21.38 -3.84
CA TYR A 17 -32.72 21.45 -2.90
C TYR A 17 -32.12 20.07 -2.62
N LYS A 18 -32.96 19.03 -2.44
CA LYS A 18 -32.49 17.65 -2.28
C LYS A 18 -31.69 17.18 -3.51
N ALA A 19 -32.16 17.46 -4.71
CA ALA A 19 -31.45 17.08 -5.94
C ALA A 19 -30.08 17.79 -6.06
N GLU A 20 -29.97 19.05 -5.64
CA GLU A 20 -28.69 19.76 -5.60
C GLU A 20 -27.73 19.18 -4.56
N VAL A 21 -28.22 18.84 -3.38
CA VAL A 21 -27.42 18.19 -2.32
C VAL A 21 -26.93 16.83 -2.79
N ASP A 22 -27.79 16.02 -3.42
CA ASP A 22 -27.42 14.70 -3.95
C ASP A 22 -26.37 14.84 -5.07
N LYS A 23 -26.50 15.85 -5.93
CA LYS A 23 -25.50 16.16 -6.98
C LYS A 23 -24.16 16.64 -6.40
N MET A 24 -24.18 17.44 -5.35
CA MET A 24 -22.98 17.89 -4.65
C MET A 24 -22.25 16.70 -4.01
N HIS A 25 -23.00 15.79 -3.36
CA HIS A 25 -22.44 14.58 -2.76
C HIS A 25 -21.71 13.71 -3.80
N GLN A 26 -22.36 13.50 -4.96
CA GLN A 26 -21.80 12.73 -6.05
C GLN A 26 -20.52 13.37 -6.61
N SER A 27 -20.53 14.69 -6.82
CA SER A 27 -19.36 15.44 -7.31
C SER A 27 -18.18 15.42 -6.33
N MET A 28 -18.46 15.48 -5.03
CA MET A 28 -17.46 15.34 -3.98
C MET A 28 -16.83 13.95 -3.97
N ALA A 29 -17.65 12.90 -4.05
CA ALA A 29 -17.18 11.52 -4.09
C ALA A 29 -16.24 11.27 -5.28
N GLU A 30 -16.64 11.69 -6.48
CA GLU A 30 -15.83 11.56 -7.70
C GLU A 30 -14.51 12.34 -7.62
N THR A 31 -14.54 13.53 -7.01
CA THR A 31 -13.33 14.35 -6.86
C THR A 31 -12.34 13.73 -5.88
N ILE A 32 -12.84 13.23 -4.74
CA ILE A 32 -12.01 12.53 -3.74
C ILE A 32 -11.41 11.27 -4.38
N GLU A 33 -12.23 10.48 -5.07
CA GLU A 33 -11.76 9.29 -5.78
C GLU A 33 -10.65 9.62 -6.78
N ARG A 34 -10.84 10.66 -7.60
CA ARG A 34 -9.83 11.09 -8.60
C ARG A 34 -8.54 11.57 -7.95
N ILE A 35 -8.61 12.32 -6.84
CA ILE A 35 -7.43 12.82 -6.11
C ILE A 35 -6.67 11.65 -5.47
N LEU A 36 -7.39 10.73 -4.84
CA LEU A 36 -6.81 9.53 -4.23
C LEU A 36 -6.19 8.63 -5.30
N GLN A 37 -6.90 8.34 -6.39
CA GLN A 37 -6.35 7.56 -7.51
C GLN A 37 -5.08 8.21 -8.05
N ARG A 38 -5.05 9.54 -8.25
CA ARG A 38 -3.83 10.23 -8.72
C ARG A 38 -2.65 10.06 -7.75
N HIS A 39 -2.88 10.08 -6.43
CA HIS A 39 -1.81 9.94 -5.44
C HIS A 39 -1.39 8.49 -5.19
N ILE A 40 -2.32 7.53 -5.26
CA ILE A 40 -2.03 6.09 -5.15
C ILE A 40 -1.13 5.64 -6.30
N HIS A 41 -1.40 6.09 -7.53
CA HIS A 41 -0.53 5.81 -8.68
C HIS A 41 0.77 6.64 -8.68
N GLY A 42 0.80 7.77 -7.95
CA GLY A 42 1.93 8.70 -7.84
C GLY A 42 2.90 8.46 -6.67
N SER A 43 2.61 7.50 -5.78
CA SER A 43 3.48 7.01 -4.70
C SER A 43 3.82 7.96 -3.53
N ILE A 44 3.23 9.15 -3.40
CA ILE A 44 3.45 10.00 -2.21
C ILE A 44 2.15 10.67 -1.81
N MET A 45 1.42 10.11 -0.85
CA MET A 45 0.45 10.89 -0.08
C MET A 45 1.25 11.60 1.02
N THR A 46 1.36 12.93 0.97
CA THR A 46 1.84 13.73 2.09
C THR A 46 0.67 14.13 2.98
N LEU A 47 0.93 14.39 4.26
CA LEU A 47 -0.10 14.92 5.16
C LEU A 47 -0.63 16.27 4.64
N GLU A 48 0.25 17.14 4.15
CA GLU A 48 -0.13 18.41 3.54
C GLU A 48 -1.05 18.24 2.32
N ALA A 49 -0.82 17.21 1.48
CA ALA A 49 -1.69 16.93 0.34
C ALA A 49 -3.06 16.42 0.79
N LEU A 50 -3.12 15.67 1.89
CA LEU A 50 -4.37 15.24 2.51
C LEU A 50 -5.13 16.42 3.12
N GLU A 51 -4.44 17.23 3.94
CA GLU A 51 -4.98 18.44 4.56
C GLU A 51 -5.45 19.43 3.49
N SER A 52 -4.66 19.69 2.46
CA SER A 52 -5.04 20.55 1.34
C SER A 52 -6.23 20.00 0.55
N ALA A 53 -6.33 18.68 0.36
CA ALA A 53 -7.51 18.08 -0.26
C ALA A 53 -8.76 18.25 0.62
N PHE A 54 -8.62 18.07 1.94
CA PHE A 54 -9.70 18.29 2.90
C PHE A 54 -10.13 19.76 2.95
N GLU A 55 -9.18 20.69 3.06
CA GLU A 55 -9.43 22.13 3.02
C GLU A 55 -10.07 22.56 1.69
N ALA A 56 -9.61 22.01 0.56
CA ALA A 56 -10.24 22.28 -0.74
C ALA A 56 -11.67 21.74 -0.83
N VAL A 57 -11.99 20.66 -0.12
CA VAL A 57 -13.35 20.12 -0.02
C VAL A 57 -14.21 20.99 0.91
N LEU A 58 -13.69 21.41 2.07
CA LEU A 58 -14.37 22.28 3.03
C LEU A 58 -14.61 23.70 2.49
N ALA A 59 -13.63 24.27 1.80
CA ALA A 59 -13.75 25.58 1.15
C ALA A 59 -14.76 25.58 0.00
N ARG A 60 -14.94 24.43 -0.66
CA ARG A 60 -15.92 24.26 -1.75
C ARG A 60 -17.31 23.87 -1.24
N SER A 61 -17.41 23.29 -0.05
CA SER A 61 -18.70 22.92 0.55
C SER A 61 -19.42 24.09 1.22
N ALA A 62 -18.78 25.25 1.37
CA ALA A 62 -19.35 26.47 1.94
C ALA A 62 -20.29 26.18 3.12
N LEU A 63 -19.73 25.60 4.20
CA LEU A 63 -20.28 25.76 5.55
C LEU A 63 -20.11 27.24 5.97
N SER A 64 -20.88 28.10 5.33
CA SER A 64 -21.09 29.49 5.73
C SER A 64 -22.58 29.72 5.86
N VAL A 65 -23.17 29.09 6.88
CA VAL A 65 -24.40 29.60 7.50
C VAL A 65 -24.14 29.69 9.00
N MET A 66 -23.69 30.89 9.38
CA MET A 66 -23.97 31.62 10.62
C MET A 66 -23.80 30.86 11.94
N ASN A 67 -22.70 31.22 12.62
CA ASN A 67 -22.68 31.36 14.07
C ASN A 67 -23.95 32.10 14.54
N GLU A 68 -24.82 31.41 15.30
CA GLU A 68 -25.60 31.90 16.45
C GLU A 68 -26.46 30.74 16.99
N VAL A 69 -26.30 30.48 18.30
CA VAL A 69 -27.13 29.66 19.23
C VAL A 69 -26.95 28.13 19.21
N ALA A 70 -26.25 27.64 20.24
CA ALA A 70 -26.33 26.28 20.78
C ALA A 70 -27.63 26.11 21.62
N PRO A 71 -28.17 24.90 21.91
CA PRO A 71 -27.42 23.88 22.64
C PRO A 71 -27.62 22.41 22.18
N ALA A 72 -26.56 21.63 22.47
CA ALA A 72 -26.49 20.21 22.78
C ALA A 72 -27.65 19.28 22.38
N THR A 73 -27.36 18.29 21.52
CA THR A 73 -28.00 16.97 21.64
C THR A 73 -27.08 15.83 21.16
N ALA A 74 -26.84 14.91 22.10
CA ALA A 74 -26.26 13.57 22.05
C ALA A 74 -25.65 13.03 20.73
N VAL A 75 -24.36 12.72 20.81
CA VAL A 75 -23.63 11.82 19.91
C VAL A 75 -24.22 10.41 20.05
N ALA A 76 -25.03 9.99 19.07
CA ALA A 76 -25.38 8.57 18.93
C ALA A 76 -24.21 7.85 18.25
N GLN A 77 -23.36 7.21 19.05
CA GLN A 77 -22.39 6.23 18.57
C GLN A 77 -23.16 5.06 17.97
N VAL A 78 -23.14 4.92 16.65
CA VAL A 78 -23.53 3.68 15.98
C VAL A 78 -22.38 2.69 16.16
N PRO A 79 -22.60 1.52 16.79
CA PRO A 79 -21.57 0.51 16.86
C PRO A 79 -21.36 -0.07 15.46
N ALA A 80 -20.19 0.19 14.88
CA ALA A 80 -19.75 -0.46 13.67
C ALA A 80 -19.53 -1.95 13.99
N THR A 81 -20.54 -2.79 13.71
CA THR A 81 -20.39 -4.24 13.67
C THR A 81 -19.44 -4.57 12.53
N GLY A 82 -18.15 -4.62 12.86
CA GLY A 82 -17.08 -4.95 11.95
C GLY A 82 -17.13 -6.43 11.59
N THR A 83 -17.58 -6.74 10.39
CA THR A 83 -17.19 -8.00 9.73
C THR A 83 -15.70 -7.87 9.43
N SER A 84 -14.87 -8.39 10.34
CA SER A 84 -13.41 -8.45 10.21
C SER A 84 -13.03 -9.36 9.06
N LEU A 85 -13.10 -8.85 7.83
CA LEU A 85 -12.27 -9.36 6.75
C LEU A 85 -10.83 -9.10 7.16
N VAL A 86 -10.04 -10.16 7.29
CA VAL A 86 -8.59 -10.10 7.60
C VAL A 86 -7.89 -9.40 6.43
N THR A 87 -8.04 -8.08 6.38
CA THR A 87 -7.22 -7.22 5.54
C THR A 87 -5.91 -7.08 6.31
N PRO A 88 -4.75 -7.43 5.71
CA PRO A 88 -3.47 -7.21 6.37
C PRO A 88 -3.38 -5.71 6.66
N GLN A 89 -3.57 -5.34 7.93
CA GLN A 89 -3.49 -3.96 8.38
C GLN A 89 -2.05 -3.51 8.10
N CYS A 90 -1.85 -2.76 7.02
CA CYS A 90 -0.61 -2.05 6.82
C CYS A 90 -0.64 -0.88 7.80
N GLU A 91 -0.03 -1.07 8.95
CA GLU A 91 0.30 0.04 9.84
C GLU A 91 1.15 1.04 9.03
N LEU A 92 0.64 2.26 8.88
CA LEU A 92 1.32 3.33 8.19
C LEU A 92 2.08 4.17 9.22
N TYR A 93 3.33 4.46 8.89
CA TYR A 93 4.22 5.29 9.71
C TYR A 93 4.41 6.63 9.05
N MET A 94 4.46 7.69 9.85
CA MET A 94 4.70 9.04 9.36
C MET A 94 6.12 9.48 9.73
N TRP A 95 6.91 9.81 8.72
CA TRP A 95 8.22 10.42 8.92
C TRP A 95 8.59 11.28 7.70
N ALA A 96 9.36 12.35 7.94
CA ALA A 96 9.71 13.34 6.89
C ALA A 96 8.51 13.92 6.12
N GLY A 97 7.36 14.08 6.80
CA GLY A 97 6.14 14.67 6.22
C GLY A 97 5.36 13.77 5.25
N SER A 98 5.73 12.49 5.12
CA SER A 98 5.09 11.52 4.23
C SER A 98 4.68 10.24 4.96
N PHE A 99 3.72 9.51 4.39
CA PHE A 99 3.35 8.17 4.86
C PHE A 99 4.28 7.11 4.29
N HIS A 100 4.61 6.13 5.11
CA HIS A 100 5.50 5.02 4.81
C HIS A 100 4.93 3.72 5.34
N ARG A 101 5.27 2.62 4.67
CA ARG A 101 4.80 1.27 5.06
C ARG A 101 5.62 0.64 6.19
N VAL A 102 6.71 1.30 6.59
CA VAL A 102 7.65 0.81 7.61
C VAL A 102 8.14 1.95 8.52
N PRO A 103 8.56 1.64 9.75
CA PRO A 103 9.20 2.60 10.64
C PRO A 103 10.44 3.24 10.02
N ARG A 104 10.82 4.43 10.48
CA ARG A 104 11.96 5.19 9.93
C ARG A 104 13.29 4.45 10.06
N ASP A 105 13.45 3.66 11.12
CA ASP A 105 14.61 2.84 11.46
C ASP A 105 14.52 1.40 10.93
N PHE A 106 13.53 1.11 10.06
CA PHE A 106 13.37 -0.19 9.45
C PHE A 106 14.63 -0.65 8.72
N THR A 107 14.98 -1.92 8.94
CA THR A 107 16.08 -2.59 8.25
C THR A 107 15.61 -3.84 7.53
N LEU A 108 16.14 -4.07 6.33
CA LEU A 108 15.85 -5.28 5.58
C LEU A 108 16.38 -6.51 6.34
N PRO A 109 15.61 -7.62 6.38
CA PRO A 109 16.02 -8.82 7.09
C PRO A 109 17.36 -9.30 6.54
N SER A 110 18.32 -9.43 7.45
CA SER A 110 19.58 -10.10 7.16
C SER A 110 19.36 -11.60 7.33
N GLY A 111 19.86 -12.39 6.38
CA GLY A 111 19.66 -13.83 6.44
C GLY A 111 19.88 -14.49 5.10
N THR A 112 19.39 -15.72 5.03
CA THR A 112 19.46 -16.56 3.84
C THR A 112 18.47 -16.10 2.78
N LEU A 113 18.63 -16.61 1.55
CA LEU A 113 17.66 -16.38 0.49
C LEU A 113 16.25 -16.86 0.87
N ARG A 114 16.15 -17.99 1.57
CA ARG A 114 14.87 -18.55 2.02
C ARG A 114 14.10 -17.58 2.93
N ILE A 115 14.77 -17.04 3.94
CA ILE A 115 14.16 -16.09 4.88
C ILE A 115 13.73 -14.83 4.13
N ALA A 116 14.59 -14.31 3.26
CA ALA A 116 14.27 -13.13 2.47
C ALA A 116 13.07 -13.35 1.53
N TRP A 117 12.94 -14.54 0.93
CA TRP A 117 11.80 -14.93 0.11
C TRP A 117 10.49 -15.01 0.92
N GLN A 118 10.56 -15.60 2.11
CA GLN A 118 9.41 -15.66 3.01
C GLN A 118 8.90 -14.26 3.38
N HIS A 119 9.79 -13.32 3.74
CA HIS A 119 9.41 -11.93 4.00
C HIS A 119 8.96 -11.17 2.74
N TRP A 120 9.50 -11.51 1.57
CA TRP A 120 9.04 -10.98 0.28
C TRP A 120 7.57 -11.32 0.00
N CYS A 121 7.18 -12.55 0.30
CA CYS A 121 5.86 -13.10 0.04
C CYS A 121 4.83 -12.80 1.14
N ALA A 122 5.17 -12.97 2.40
CA ALA A 122 4.20 -12.91 3.51
C ALA A 122 4.73 -12.17 4.75
N GLY A 123 5.71 -11.26 4.56
CA GLY A 123 6.17 -10.36 5.62
C GLY A 123 5.10 -9.36 6.05
N GLN A 124 5.38 -8.59 7.10
CA GLN A 124 4.53 -7.51 7.59
C GLN A 124 5.30 -6.18 7.59
N PRO A 125 5.08 -5.29 6.62
CA PRO A 125 4.45 -5.57 5.32
C PRO A 125 5.33 -6.50 4.45
N PRO A 126 4.79 -7.14 3.41
CA PRO A 126 5.60 -7.94 2.51
C PRO A 126 6.64 -7.09 1.78
N LEU A 127 7.88 -7.55 1.67
CA LEU A 127 8.95 -6.71 1.11
C LEU A 127 8.73 -6.34 -0.36
N ARG A 128 7.89 -7.11 -1.09
CA ARG A 128 7.52 -6.82 -2.48
C ARG A 128 6.71 -5.53 -2.65
N VAL A 129 5.97 -5.10 -1.62
CA VAL A 129 5.15 -3.87 -1.68
C VAL A 129 5.93 -2.63 -1.29
N LEU A 130 7.16 -2.81 -0.78
CA LEU A 130 8.02 -1.70 -0.38
C LEU A 130 8.63 -1.02 -1.60
N LEU A 131 8.64 0.30 -1.56
CA LEU A 131 9.20 1.17 -2.57
C LEU A 131 10.43 1.90 -2.02
N LYS A 132 11.18 2.56 -2.91
CA LYS A 132 12.36 3.34 -2.50
C LYS A 132 11.99 4.49 -1.54
N HIS A 133 10.75 4.98 -1.59
CA HIS A 133 10.27 6.03 -0.69
C HIS A 133 10.14 5.51 0.75
N ASP A 134 9.88 4.22 0.95
CA ASP A 134 9.80 3.58 2.28
C ASP A 134 11.15 3.44 2.99
N MET A 135 12.26 3.78 2.32
CA MET A 135 13.60 3.60 2.84
C MET A 135 14.22 4.93 3.26
N SER A 136 14.56 5.07 4.54
CA SER A 136 15.09 6.32 5.12
C SER A 136 16.49 6.70 4.65
N SER A 137 17.33 5.73 4.25
CA SER A 137 18.71 5.97 3.83
C SER A 137 18.99 5.53 2.38
N ARG A 138 19.94 6.21 1.73
CA ARG A 138 20.42 5.84 0.37
C ARG A 138 20.91 4.39 0.32
N THR A 139 21.62 3.95 1.35
CA THR A 139 22.12 2.57 1.47
C THR A 139 20.97 1.58 1.46
N MET A 140 19.89 1.83 2.22
CA MET A 140 18.75 0.93 2.26
C MET A 140 17.96 0.93 0.94
N LYS A 141 17.84 2.09 0.26
CA LYS A 141 17.27 2.18 -1.10
C LYS A 141 18.01 1.28 -2.10
N VAL A 142 19.35 1.27 -2.05
CA VAL A 142 20.18 0.41 -2.90
C VAL A 142 19.97 -1.06 -2.54
N ARG A 143 19.96 -1.39 -1.23
CA ARG A 143 19.71 -2.76 -0.75
C ARG A 143 18.34 -3.30 -1.16
N LEU A 144 17.30 -2.47 -1.09
CA LEU A 144 15.96 -2.84 -1.54
C LEU A 144 15.97 -3.14 -3.04
N ALA A 145 16.63 -2.30 -3.86
CA ALA A 145 16.74 -2.54 -5.30
C ALA A 145 17.57 -3.79 -5.66
N GLU A 146 18.58 -4.15 -4.85
CA GLU A 146 19.29 -5.44 -4.96
C GLU A 146 18.36 -6.61 -4.67
N LEU A 147 17.61 -6.53 -3.57
CA LEU A 147 16.67 -7.55 -3.15
C LEU A 147 15.55 -7.74 -4.18
N GLN A 148 14.93 -6.66 -4.66
CA GLN A 148 13.87 -6.69 -5.66
C GLN A 148 14.31 -7.37 -6.96
N ARG A 149 15.54 -7.10 -7.43
CA ARG A 149 16.07 -7.78 -8.62
C ARG A 149 16.24 -9.28 -8.39
N LEU A 150 16.77 -9.67 -7.24
CA LEU A 150 16.94 -11.07 -6.88
C LEU A 150 15.59 -11.79 -6.78
N MET A 151 14.60 -11.20 -6.11
CA MET A 151 13.30 -11.82 -5.92
C MET A 151 12.49 -11.89 -7.21
N LYS A 152 12.56 -10.87 -8.07
CA LYS A 152 11.97 -10.94 -9.43
C LYS A 152 12.56 -12.05 -10.27
N HIS A 153 13.85 -12.35 -10.08
CA HIS A 153 14.47 -13.49 -10.75
C HIS A 153 13.93 -14.82 -10.21
N VAL A 154 13.72 -14.95 -8.88
CA VAL A 154 13.03 -16.12 -8.31
C VAL A 154 11.60 -16.24 -8.85
N GLU A 155 10.85 -15.15 -8.91
CA GLU A 155 9.49 -15.11 -9.47
C GLU A 155 9.46 -15.54 -10.95
N SER A 156 10.47 -15.18 -11.74
CA SER A 156 10.55 -15.58 -13.15
C SER A 156 10.70 -17.10 -13.38
N LEU A 157 11.04 -17.85 -12.33
CA LEU A 157 11.12 -19.32 -12.37
C LEU A 157 9.80 -20.00 -12.01
N LEU A 158 8.82 -19.23 -11.55
CA LEU A 158 7.51 -19.68 -11.09
C LEU A 158 6.42 -19.32 -12.09
N SER A 159 5.38 -20.15 -12.15
CA SER A 159 4.11 -19.83 -12.80
C SER A 159 3.30 -18.82 -11.96
N ASN A 160 2.35 -18.12 -12.57
CA ASN A 160 1.48 -17.17 -11.86
C ASN A 160 0.72 -17.82 -10.69
N ASP A 161 0.25 -19.06 -10.85
CA ASP A 161 -0.45 -19.80 -9.79
C ASP A 161 0.47 -20.11 -8.61
N GLU A 162 1.73 -20.45 -8.89
CA GLU A 162 2.72 -20.66 -7.84
C GLU A 162 3.07 -19.36 -7.12
N ILE A 163 3.18 -18.24 -7.85
CA ILE A 163 3.41 -16.91 -7.25
C ILE A 163 2.24 -16.55 -6.31
N HIS A 164 1.00 -16.71 -6.76
CA HIS A 164 -0.18 -16.44 -5.92
C HIS A 164 -0.21 -17.33 -4.68
N ARG A 165 0.13 -18.63 -4.82
CA ARG A 165 0.27 -19.53 -3.67
C ARG A 165 1.41 -19.11 -2.74
N ALA A 166 2.53 -18.63 -3.26
CA ALA A 166 3.65 -18.16 -2.43
C ALA A 166 3.24 -16.98 -1.54
N TYR A 167 2.42 -16.08 -2.06
CA TYR A 167 2.00 -14.86 -1.36
C TYR A 167 0.94 -15.10 -0.28
N SER A 168 0.32 -16.28 -0.22
CA SER A 168 -0.79 -16.53 0.71
C SER A 168 -0.34 -16.69 2.16
N SER A 169 0.86 -17.25 2.40
CA SER A 169 1.38 -17.50 3.75
C SER A 169 2.90 -17.69 3.78
N LEU A 170 3.48 -17.58 4.97
CA LEU A 170 4.91 -17.81 5.20
C LEU A 170 5.31 -19.27 4.92
N ASP A 171 4.42 -20.20 5.21
CA ASP A 171 4.62 -21.63 5.00
C ASP A 171 4.55 -21.99 3.52
N SER A 172 3.54 -21.48 2.80
CA SER A 172 3.43 -21.66 1.35
C SER A 172 4.64 -21.08 0.61
N ALA A 173 5.11 -19.89 1.01
CA ALA A 173 6.35 -19.31 0.49
C ALA A 173 7.56 -20.22 0.75
N GLY A 174 7.66 -20.79 1.95
CA GLY A 174 8.75 -21.68 2.36
C GLY A 174 8.78 -23.00 1.58
N ILE A 175 7.62 -23.61 1.35
CA ILE A 175 7.48 -24.85 0.57
C ILE A 175 7.89 -24.61 -0.88
N LEU A 176 7.34 -23.58 -1.53
CA LEU A 176 7.67 -23.27 -2.92
C LEU A 176 9.15 -22.92 -3.11
N PHE A 177 9.78 -22.29 -2.11
CA PHE A 177 11.22 -22.03 -2.17
C PHE A 177 12.05 -23.32 -2.31
N THR A 178 11.69 -24.39 -1.61
CA THR A 178 12.41 -25.68 -1.70
C THR A 178 12.34 -26.30 -3.09
N GLN A 179 11.28 -26.00 -3.85
CA GLN A 179 11.09 -26.51 -5.21
C GLN A 179 11.90 -25.70 -6.23
N VAL A 180 12.07 -24.39 -6.00
CA VAL A 180 12.75 -23.48 -6.94
C VAL A 180 14.24 -23.38 -6.70
N VAL A 181 14.74 -23.64 -5.49
CA VAL A 181 16.14 -23.38 -5.12
C VAL A 181 17.15 -24.08 -6.05
N ASN A 182 16.82 -25.27 -6.56
CA ASN A 182 17.68 -26.04 -7.46
C ASN A 182 17.66 -25.54 -8.91
N ARG A 183 16.71 -24.66 -9.27
CA ARG A 183 16.56 -24.05 -10.60
C ARG A 183 17.25 -22.70 -10.70
N LEU A 184 17.79 -22.19 -9.58
CA LEU A 184 18.48 -20.90 -9.56
C LEU A 184 19.84 -21.00 -10.28
N PRO A 185 20.25 -19.98 -11.07
CA PRO A 185 21.48 -19.99 -11.86
C PRO A 185 22.73 -19.69 -11.03
N PHE A 186 22.74 -20.06 -9.74
CA PHE A 186 23.86 -19.79 -8.84
C PHE A 186 24.76 -21.00 -8.74
N SER A 187 26.07 -20.76 -8.67
CA SER A 187 27.04 -21.85 -8.61
C SER A 187 26.93 -22.60 -7.29
N SER A 188 26.79 -23.93 -7.36
CA SER A 188 26.89 -24.83 -6.21
C SER A 188 28.32 -24.99 -5.69
N SER A 189 29.30 -24.33 -6.31
CA SER A 189 30.70 -24.34 -5.90
C SER A 189 31.23 -22.91 -5.70
N SER A 190 32.13 -22.77 -4.74
CA SER A 190 32.86 -21.53 -4.49
C SER A 190 33.96 -21.30 -5.54
N SER A 191 34.46 -20.07 -5.65
CA SER A 191 35.70 -19.77 -6.39
C SER A 191 36.91 -20.59 -5.90
N LYS A 192 36.83 -21.15 -4.69
CA LYS A 192 37.82 -22.06 -4.08
C LYS A 192 37.43 -23.56 -4.19
N GLY A 193 36.48 -23.93 -5.05
CA GLY A 193 36.07 -25.33 -5.27
C GLY A 193 35.24 -25.99 -4.16
N ARG A 194 34.98 -25.31 -3.03
CA ARG A 194 34.13 -25.84 -1.94
C ARG A 194 32.66 -25.85 -2.34
N GLY A 195 31.96 -26.96 -2.09
CA GLY A 195 30.51 -27.06 -2.26
C GLY A 195 29.76 -26.02 -1.43
N ARG A 196 28.71 -25.42 -2.00
CA ARG A 196 27.88 -24.39 -1.42
C ARG A 196 26.43 -24.83 -1.40
N ARG A 197 25.77 -24.64 -0.27
CA ARG A 197 24.34 -24.81 -0.08
C ARG A 197 23.64 -23.47 -0.30
N LEU A 198 22.91 -23.34 -1.41
CA LEU A 198 22.28 -22.09 -1.84
C LEU A 198 21.29 -21.53 -0.81
N ASP A 199 20.57 -22.43 -0.13
CA ASP A 199 19.64 -22.15 0.95
C ASP A 199 20.32 -21.58 2.21
N GLN A 200 21.62 -21.78 2.38
CA GLN A 200 22.43 -21.26 3.50
C GLN A 200 23.16 -19.97 3.16
N LEU A 201 23.21 -19.58 1.88
CA LEU A 201 23.87 -18.35 1.47
C LEU A 201 23.01 -17.13 1.77
N SER A 202 23.68 -16.06 2.18
CA SER A 202 23.01 -14.78 2.35
C SER A 202 22.48 -14.28 1.00
N TRP A 203 21.24 -13.78 1.00
CA TRP A 203 20.66 -13.14 -0.19
C TRP A 203 21.54 -12.00 -0.72
N LYS A 204 22.29 -11.30 0.16
CA LYS A 204 23.22 -10.23 -0.22
C LYS A 204 24.39 -10.74 -1.06
N THR A 205 24.81 -11.98 -0.87
CA THR A 205 25.86 -12.62 -1.67
C THR A 205 25.31 -12.99 -3.03
N LEU A 206 24.12 -13.60 -3.06
CA LEU A 206 23.45 -14.01 -4.30
C LEU A 206 23.05 -12.82 -5.18
N ALA A 207 22.62 -11.71 -4.58
CA ALA A 207 22.34 -10.48 -5.31
C ALA A 207 23.57 -9.91 -6.02
N ARG A 208 24.77 -10.04 -5.42
CA ARG A 208 26.03 -9.62 -6.05
C ARG A 208 26.44 -10.56 -7.17
N GLU A 209 26.25 -11.87 -6.98
CA GLU A 209 26.50 -12.88 -8.01
C GLU A 209 25.60 -12.66 -9.22
N LEU A 210 24.30 -12.47 -9.01
CA LEU A 210 23.33 -12.16 -10.07
C LEU A 210 23.70 -10.87 -10.83
N LYS A 211 24.14 -9.82 -10.11
CA LYS A 211 24.61 -8.59 -10.75
C LYS A 211 25.83 -8.84 -11.64
N SER A 212 26.74 -9.71 -11.20
CA SER A 212 27.97 -10.02 -11.92
C SER A 212 27.72 -10.84 -13.18
N GLN A 213 26.70 -11.71 -13.17
CA GLN A 213 26.24 -12.47 -14.33
C GLN A 213 25.62 -11.58 -15.41
N ASN A 214 24.84 -10.56 -15.04
CA ASN A 214 24.20 -9.65 -16.00
C ASN A 214 25.14 -8.59 -16.60
N THR A 215 26.37 -8.45 -16.09
CA THR A 215 27.40 -7.51 -16.61
C THR A 215 28.43 -8.20 -17.51
N ARG A 216 28.29 -9.50 -17.74
CA ARG A 216 29.10 -10.27 -18.70
C ARG A 216 28.29 -10.49 -19.96
#